data_AF-A0A972JUW8-F1
#
_entry.id   AF-A0A972JUW8-F1
#
_cell.length_a   1.000
_cell.length_b   1.000
_cell.length_c   1.000
_cell.angle_alpha   90.00
_cell.angle_beta   90.00
_cell.angle_gamma   90.00
#
_symmetry.space_group_name_H-M   'P 1'
#
loop_
_entity.id
_entity.type
_entity.pdbx_description
1 polymer ?
#
loop_
_entity_poly.entity_id
_entity_poly.type
_entity_poly.pdbx_seq_one_letter_code
_entity_poly.pdbx_strand_id
1 'polypeptide(L)'
;MSNVIAIEVDNRRLLLAVDYLYRAHMKVFETHHLLPASKVLIDQLSMSVKQVPVEGYYTESEDLQAYFLNIRTLQQLSRADTQPIAHFDSYQQLSKVMFSAMYGAKPGSENGFFPQRLDALYVALDTTAPGEWQVETLTNKAHEFSVAHNDISLIGLASLIKDAVVLAALRESVVLYAAIAVGAALEPPTYEYVWSVTEDLENKVNQFIDLFNTLTSSNIRNASAEHTAYFYDAYKENDILGRYVYIGFDDSKEPMEYYHWAINYPEQADDLTVDAFWDTEIWTTEEYYDKKL
;
A
#
# COMPACT_ATOMS: atom_id res chain seq x y z
N MET A 1 43.21 -0.01 4.08
CA MET A 1 42.23 0.69 4.93
C MET A 1 40.89 0.06 4.59
N SER A 2 40.10 -0.38 5.57
CA SER A 2 38.77 -0.91 5.30
C SER A 2 37.91 0.19 4.68
N ASN A 3 37.26 -0.11 3.55
CA ASN A 3 36.33 0.82 2.93
C ASN A 3 35.00 0.73 3.68
N VAL A 4 34.89 1.48 4.77
CA VAL A 4 33.67 1.54 5.59
C VAL A 4 32.66 2.42 4.87
N ILE A 5 31.52 1.84 4.52
CA ILE A 5 30.41 2.56 3.89
C ILE A 5 29.32 2.69 4.95
N ALA A 6 29.03 3.94 5.34
CA ALA A 6 27.89 4.23 6.19
C ALA A 6 26.60 3.95 5.40
N ILE A 7 25.75 3.09 5.94
CA ILE A 7 24.45 2.75 5.38
C ILE A 7 23.37 3.25 6.33
N GLU A 8 22.71 4.32 5.90
CA GLU A 8 21.66 5.00 6.67
C GLU A 8 20.29 4.38 6.38
N VAL A 9 19.52 4.08 7.42
CA VAL A 9 18.07 3.91 7.33
C VAL A 9 17.43 5.19 7.84
N ASP A 10 16.89 5.96 6.91
CA ASP A 10 16.09 7.15 7.14
C ASP A 10 14.58 6.82 7.16
N ASN A 11 13.75 7.84 7.31
CA ASN A 11 12.29 7.73 7.29
C ASN A 11 11.71 7.10 6.01
N ARG A 12 12.29 7.40 4.82
CA ARG A 12 11.85 6.85 3.53
C ARG A 12 12.20 5.36 3.45
N ARG A 13 13.46 5.02 3.75
CA ARG A 13 13.96 3.63 3.70
C ARG A 13 13.23 2.73 4.68
N LEU A 14 12.90 3.22 5.89
CA LEU A 14 12.08 2.46 6.83
C LEU A 14 10.69 2.14 6.27
N LEU A 15 9.97 3.13 5.73
CA LEU A 15 8.60 2.91 5.24
C LEU A 15 8.56 1.99 4.01
N LEU A 16 9.54 2.10 3.11
CA LEU A 16 9.68 1.19 1.98
C LEU A 16 10.08 -0.22 2.42
N ALA A 17 10.91 -0.38 3.47
CA ALA A 17 11.19 -1.69 4.06
C ALA A 17 9.93 -2.32 4.68
N VAL A 18 9.11 -1.50 5.36
CA VAL A 18 7.84 -1.93 5.97
C VAL A 18 6.82 -2.34 4.90
N ASP A 19 6.72 -1.64 3.77
CA ASP A 19 5.89 -2.06 2.61
C ASP A 19 6.29 -3.45 2.10
N TYR A 20 7.57 -3.70 1.84
CA TYR A 20 8.05 -5.01 1.37
C TYR A 20 7.72 -6.14 2.37
N LEU A 21 8.04 -5.93 3.64
CA LEU A 21 7.79 -6.91 4.71
C LEU A 21 6.29 -7.15 4.91
N TYR A 22 5.47 -6.11 4.80
CA TYR A 22 4.01 -6.17 4.85
C TYR A 22 3.46 -6.96 3.65
N ARG A 23 3.81 -6.59 2.41
CA ARG A 23 3.40 -7.27 1.16
C ARG A 23 3.68 -8.77 1.27
N ALA A 24 4.89 -9.15 1.68
CA ALA A 24 5.32 -10.55 1.77
C ALA A 24 4.45 -11.38 2.74
N HIS A 25 4.13 -10.84 3.92
CA HIS A 25 3.31 -11.54 4.90
C HIS A 25 1.81 -11.49 4.56
N MET A 26 1.32 -10.37 4.02
CA MET A 26 -0.10 -10.19 3.72
C MET A 26 -0.56 -11.15 2.61
N LYS A 27 0.21 -11.30 1.53
CA LYS A 27 -0.09 -12.27 0.44
C LYS A 27 -0.33 -13.68 0.98
N VAL A 28 0.50 -14.13 1.92
CA VAL A 28 0.39 -15.44 2.58
C VAL A 28 -0.85 -15.52 3.48
N PHE A 29 -1.15 -14.44 4.21
CA PHE A 29 -2.30 -14.37 5.11
C PHE A 29 -3.64 -14.33 4.35
N GLU A 30 -3.74 -13.51 3.31
CA GLU A 30 -4.91 -13.45 2.43
C GLU A 30 -5.16 -14.81 1.77
N THR A 31 -4.14 -15.39 1.14
CA THR A 31 -4.24 -16.68 0.43
C THR A 31 -4.64 -17.83 1.35
N HIS A 32 -3.99 -17.99 2.51
CA HIS A 32 -4.20 -19.18 3.36
C HIS A 32 -5.31 -19.01 4.41
N HIS A 33 -5.63 -17.78 4.84
CA HIS A 33 -6.58 -17.56 5.94
C HIS A 33 -7.84 -16.82 5.50
N LEU A 34 -7.74 -15.75 4.71
CA LEU A 34 -8.90 -14.92 4.37
C LEU A 34 -9.66 -15.41 3.14
N LEU A 35 -8.97 -16.00 2.17
CA LEU A 35 -9.56 -16.57 0.97
C LEU A 35 -10.52 -17.73 1.27
N PRO A 36 -10.20 -18.72 2.12
CA PRO A 36 -11.18 -19.73 2.53
C PRO A 36 -12.43 -19.11 3.19
N ALA A 37 -12.25 -18.12 4.07
CA ALA A 37 -13.36 -17.42 4.72
C ALA A 37 -14.23 -16.63 3.71
N SER A 38 -13.61 -16.01 2.71
CA SER A 38 -14.32 -15.27 1.65
C SER A 38 -15.09 -16.20 0.70
N LYS A 39 -14.50 -17.35 0.31
CA LYS A 39 -15.17 -18.39 -0.50
C LYS A 39 -16.40 -18.92 0.24
N VAL A 40 -16.25 -19.32 1.51
CA VAL A 40 -17.36 -19.77 2.38
C VAL A 40 -18.45 -18.71 2.53
N LEU A 41 -18.09 -17.42 2.68
CA LEU A 41 -19.08 -16.36 2.85
C LEU A 41 -19.86 -16.04 1.56
N ILE A 42 -19.20 -16.08 0.40
CA ILE A 42 -19.83 -15.97 -0.92
C ILE A 42 -20.84 -17.12 -1.14
N ASP A 43 -20.46 -18.35 -0.80
CA ASP A 43 -21.33 -19.54 -0.90
C ASP A 43 -22.53 -19.44 0.05
N GLN A 44 -22.30 -19.06 1.32
CA GLN A 44 -23.34 -18.85 2.33
C GLN A 44 -24.36 -17.78 1.93
N LEU A 45 -23.94 -16.76 1.17
CA LEU A 45 -24.79 -15.70 0.63
C LEU A 45 -25.33 -16.01 -0.77
N SER A 46 -24.97 -17.16 -1.35
CA SER A 46 -25.35 -17.58 -2.72
C SER A 46 -25.01 -16.53 -3.79
N MET A 47 -23.90 -15.80 -3.61
CA MET A 47 -23.47 -14.74 -4.52
C MET A 47 -22.68 -15.30 -5.71
N SER A 48 -22.78 -14.65 -6.86
CA SER A 48 -21.82 -14.83 -7.97
C SER A 48 -20.71 -13.80 -7.88
N VAL A 49 -19.46 -14.25 -8.00
CA VAL A 49 -18.28 -13.38 -7.97
C VAL A 49 -18.29 -12.43 -9.17
N LYS A 50 -18.28 -11.12 -8.91
CA LYS A 50 -18.20 -10.10 -9.96
C LYS A 50 -16.81 -10.09 -10.59
N GLN A 51 -16.76 -10.00 -11.91
CA GLN A 51 -15.53 -9.67 -12.63
C GLN A 51 -15.38 -8.15 -12.66
N VAL A 52 -14.22 -7.66 -12.24
CA VAL A 52 -13.79 -6.26 -12.22
C VAL A 52 -12.30 -6.19 -12.56
N PRO A 53 -11.75 -5.04 -12.99
CA PRO A 53 -10.30 -4.87 -13.11
C PRO A 53 -9.59 -5.26 -11.82
N VAL A 54 -8.44 -5.92 -11.95
CA VAL A 54 -7.63 -6.42 -10.83
C VAL A 54 -6.30 -5.68 -10.85
N GLU A 55 -5.95 -5.08 -9.72
CA GLU A 55 -4.86 -4.11 -9.61
C GLU A 55 -3.71 -4.71 -8.77
N GLY A 56 -2.48 -4.63 -9.30
CA GLY A 56 -1.24 -5.07 -8.67
C GLY A 56 -1.22 -6.55 -8.19
N TYR A 57 -0.67 -6.92 -7.02
CA TYR A 57 -0.40 -8.31 -6.60
C TYR A 57 -1.61 -9.23 -6.59
N TYR A 58 -2.83 -8.69 -6.67
CA TYR A 58 -4.00 -9.51 -6.91
C TYR A 58 -4.00 -10.13 -8.33
N THR A 59 -3.08 -9.76 -9.23
CA THR A 59 -2.75 -10.48 -10.48
C THR A 59 -1.58 -11.48 -10.33
N GLU A 60 -0.86 -11.46 -9.20
CA GLU A 60 0.38 -12.23 -8.99
C GLU A 60 0.12 -13.73 -8.75
N SER A 61 -1.11 -14.11 -8.40
CA SER A 61 -1.58 -15.50 -8.42
C SER A 61 -3.11 -15.61 -8.53
N GLU A 62 -3.61 -16.75 -9.04
CA GLU A 62 -5.06 -17.01 -9.16
C GLU A 62 -5.80 -16.95 -7.81
N ASP A 63 -5.16 -17.35 -6.70
CA ASP A 63 -5.79 -17.30 -5.38
C ASP A 63 -5.82 -15.87 -4.80
N LEU A 64 -4.78 -15.04 -5.04
CA LEU A 64 -4.83 -13.61 -4.71
C LEU A 64 -5.90 -12.89 -5.54
N GLN A 65 -6.02 -13.24 -6.83
CA GLN A 65 -7.09 -12.75 -7.71
C GLN A 65 -8.47 -13.12 -7.19
N ALA A 66 -8.66 -14.40 -6.84
CA ALA A 66 -9.91 -14.89 -6.26
C ALA A 66 -10.25 -14.20 -4.93
N TYR A 67 -9.25 -13.89 -4.08
CA TYR A 67 -9.47 -13.15 -2.85
C TYR A 67 -9.98 -11.74 -3.12
N PHE A 68 -9.29 -10.99 -3.97
CA PHE A 68 -9.69 -9.64 -4.36
C PHE A 68 -11.11 -9.61 -4.94
N LEU A 69 -11.41 -10.47 -5.91
CA LEU A 69 -12.73 -10.53 -6.54
C LEU A 69 -13.85 -10.91 -5.54
N ASN A 70 -13.57 -11.81 -4.58
CA ASN A 70 -14.51 -12.12 -3.49
C ASN A 70 -14.76 -10.92 -2.59
N ILE A 71 -13.71 -10.22 -2.13
CA ILE A 71 -13.86 -9.04 -1.25
C ILE A 71 -14.54 -7.88 -2.00
N ARG A 72 -14.17 -7.61 -3.25
CA ARG A 72 -14.85 -6.63 -4.11
C ARG A 72 -16.32 -6.99 -4.32
N THR A 73 -16.67 -8.27 -4.40
CA THR A 73 -18.07 -8.74 -4.47
C THR A 73 -18.81 -8.50 -3.15
N LEU A 74 -18.23 -8.84 -2.01
CA LEU A 74 -18.81 -8.65 -0.67
C LEU A 74 -18.96 -7.16 -0.28
N GLN A 75 -18.06 -6.29 -0.76
CA GLN A 75 -18.14 -4.83 -0.59
C GLN A 75 -19.35 -4.19 -1.29
N GLN A 76 -20.06 -4.91 -2.16
CA GLN A 76 -21.27 -4.42 -2.84
C GLN A 76 -22.55 -4.56 -1.99
N LEU A 77 -22.48 -5.31 -0.89
CA LEU A 77 -23.62 -5.53 0.00
C LEU A 77 -23.85 -4.30 0.89
N SER A 78 -25.11 -4.09 1.27
CA SER A 78 -25.51 -3.00 2.15
C SER A 78 -25.29 -3.36 3.63
N ARG A 79 -25.33 -2.35 4.50
CA ARG A 79 -25.31 -2.57 5.95
C ARG A 79 -26.52 -3.37 6.46
N ALA A 80 -27.65 -3.37 5.75
CA ALA A 80 -28.83 -4.18 6.11
C ALA A 80 -28.54 -5.68 5.98
N ASP A 81 -27.70 -6.07 5.01
CA ASP A 81 -27.35 -7.46 4.72
C ASP A 81 -26.37 -8.06 5.76
N THR A 82 -25.76 -7.23 6.61
CA THR A 82 -24.87 -7.70 7.70
C THR A 82 -25.63 -8.40 8.83
N GLN A 83 -26.81 -7.89 9.20
CA GLN A 83 -27.51 -8.31 10.43
C GLN A 83 -27.88 -9.81 10.46
N PRO A 84 -28.38 -10.42 9.36
CA PRO A 84 -28.69 -11.85 9.37
C PRO A 84 -27.46 -12.75 9.56
N ILE A 85 -26.26 -12.30 9.20
CA ILE A 85 -25.06 -13.14 9.09
C ILE A 85 -23.86 -12.70 9.95
N ALA A 86 -24.02 -11.67 10.80
CA ALA A 86 -23.00 -11.24 11.75
C ALA A 86 -22.53 -12.34 12.72
N HIS A 87 -23.27 -13.45 12.80
CA HIS A 87 -22.97 -14.64 13.59
C HIS A 87 -22.15 -15.71 12.85
N PHE A 88 -21.83 -15.55 11.56
CA PHE A 88 -20.99 -16.48 10.82
C PHE A 88 -19.50 -16.25 11.11
N ASP A 89 -18.76 -17.32 11.41
CA ASP A 89 -17.31 -17.26 11.70
C ASP A 89 -16.52 -16.65 10.53
N SER A 90 -16.91 -16.96 9.29
CA SER A 90 -16.36 -16.40 8.05
C SER A 90 -16.46 -14.88 8.01
N TYR A 91 -17.65 -14.32 8.29
CA TYR A 91 -17.86 -12.88 8.39
C TYR A 91 -17.09 -12.26 9.56
N GLN A 92 -17.03 -12.91 10.72
CA GLN A 92 -16.31 -12.40 11.88
C GLN A 92 -14.79 -12.39 11.68
N GLN A 93 -14.23 -13.40 11.00
CA GLN A 93 -12.81 -13.46 10.66
C GLN A 93 -12.44 -12.34 9.70
N LEU A 94 -13.18 -12.18 8.59
CA LEU A 94 -12.97 -11.08 7.64
C LEU A 94 -13.16 -9.72 8.32
N SER A 95 -14.18 -9.57 9.16
CA SER A 95 -14.45 -8.31 9.88
C SER A 95 -13.30 -7.87 10.78
N LYS A 96 -12.61 -8.78 11.49
CA LYS A 96 -11.45 -8.43 12.32
C LYS A 96 -10.35 -7.73 11.51
N VAL A 97 -10.16 -8.12 10.25
CA VAL A 97 -9.21 -7.52 9.33
C VAL A 97 -9.79 -6.23 8.73
N MET A 98 -10.94 -6.29 8.04
CA MET A 98 -11.54 -5.13 7.35
C MET A 98 -11.90 -3.97 8.28
N PHE A 99 -12.15 -4.22 9.56
CA PHE A 99 -12.40 -3.19 10.58
C PHE A 99 -11.13 -2.74 11.34
N SER A 100 -9.93 -3.22 11.00
CA SER A 100 -8.65 -2.76 11.54
C SER A 100 -8.35 -1.29 11.21
N ALA A 101 -7.54 -0.62 12.04
CA ALA A 101 -7.04 0.74 11.81
C ALA A 101 -5.87 0.80 10.80
N MET A 102 -5.23 -0.33 10.50
CA MET A 102 -4.10 -0.45 9.55
C MET A 102 -4.42 0.01 8.11
N TYR A 103 -5.72 0.16 7.78
CA TYR A 103 -6.21 0.57 6.46
C TYR A 103 -6.71 2.02 6.42
N GLY A 104 -6.56 2.79 7.51
CA GLY A 104 -6.95 4.20 7.58
C GLY A 104 -8.22 4.44 8.38
N ALA A 105 -8.75 5.65 8.29
CA ALA A 105 -9.86 6.12 9.11
C ALA A 105 -11.17 5.37 8.81
N LYS A 106 -12.06 5.34 9.82
CA LYS A 106 -13.46 4.94 9.62
C LYS A 106 -14.23 6.13 9.01
N PRO A 107 -15.08 5.91 7.98
CA PRO A 107 -15.98 6.95 7.51
C PRO A 107 -16.97 7.36 8.62
N GLY A 108 -17.36 8.64 8.65
CA GLY A 108 -18.28 9.18 9.66
C GLY A 108 -19.69 8.56 9.64
N SER A 109 -20.05 7.90 8.54
CA SER A 109 -21.24 7.04 8.41
C SER A 109 -20.82 5.63 8.00
N GLU A 110 -21.30 4.61 8.72
CA GLU A 110 -21.07 3.20 8.36
C GLU A 110 -21.84 2.84 7.07
N ASN A 111 -21.20 3.06 5.94
CA ASN A 111 -21.71 2.72 4.61
C ASN A 111 -21.14 1.38 4.14
N GLY A 112 -22.02 0.42 3.87
CA GLY A 112 -21.67 -0.89 3.32
C GLY A 112 -21.56 -2.03 4.34
N PHE A 113 -21.29 -3.22 3.81
CA PHE A 113 -21.19 -4.49 4.54
C PHE A 113 -19.81 -4.74 5.16
N PHE A 114 -18.76 -4.44 4.40
CA PHE A 114 -17.43 -4.14 4.93
C PHE A 114 -17.16 -2.65 4.71
N PRO A 115 -16.47 -1.96 5.63
CA PRO A 115 -16.27 -0.52 5.53
C PRO A 115 -15.34 -0.20 4.37
N GLN A 116 -15.75 0.73 3.51
CA GLN A 116 -14.78 1.48 2.73
C GLN A 116 -13.94 2.31 3.71
N ARG A 117 -12.63 2.08 3.70
CA ARG A 117 -11.68 2.77 4.57
C ARG A 117 -11.24 4.06 3.91
N LEU A 118 -11.15 5.12 4.71
CA LEU A 118 -10.73 6.42 4.22
C LEU A 118 -9.24 6.59 4.56
N ASP A 119 -8.39 6.28 3.59
CA ASP A 119 -6.97 6.63 3.69
C ASP A 119 -6.77 8.14 3.49
N ALA A 120 -5.61 8.64 3.91
CA ALA A 120 -5.31 10.07 3.90
C ALA A 120 -5.29 10.68 2.49
N LEU A 121 -4.93 9.92 1.45
CA LEU A 121 -4.87 10.40 0.07
C LEU A 121 -6.27 10.35 -0.60
N TYR A 122 -7.13 9.39 -0.25
CA TYR A 122 -8.55 9.43 -0.59
C TYR A 122 -9.20 10.73 -0.08
N VAL A 123 -8.99 11.10 1.20
CA VAL A 123 -9.57 12.33 1.76
C VAL A 123 -8.96 13.59 1.14
N ALA A 124 -7.69 13.55 0.75
CA ALA A 124 -7.08 14.63 -0.02
C ALA A 124 -7.75 14.83 -1.39
N LEU A 125 -8.19 13.76 -2.05
CA LEU A 125 -8.91 13.81 -3.34
C LEU A 125 -10.35 14.28 -3.16
N ASP A 126 -11.12 13.66 -2.26
CA ASP A 126 -12.53 13.98 -1.97
C ASP A 126 -12.73 15.46 -1.56
N THR A 127 -11.72 16.05 -0.90
CA THR A 127 -11.74 17.46 -0.47
C THR A 127 -11.09 18.45 -1.46
N THR A 128 -10.77 18.04 -2.69
CA THR A 128 -10.07 18.88 -3.68
C THR A 128 -10.72 18.73 -5.06
N ALA A 129 -10.98 19.83 -5.76
CA ALA A 129 -11.55 19.74 -7.11
C ALA A 129 -10.54 19.06 -8.08
N PRO A 130 -10.98 18.24 -9.05
CA PRO A 130 -10.08 17.57 -10.00
C PRO A 130 -9.10 18.51 -10.73
N GLY A 131 -9.54 19.73 -11.09
CA GLY A 131 -8.68 20.75 -11.69
C GLY A 131 -7.59 21.34 -10.77
N GLU A 132 -7.62 21.02 -9.47
CA GLU A 132 -6.61 21.39 -8.47
C GLU A 132 -5.75 20.18 -8.03
N TRP A 133 -5.96 19.00 -8.60
CA TRP A 133 -5.17 17.81 -8.28
C TRP A 133 -3.74 17.95 -8.82
N GLN A 134 -2.80 18.08 -7.88
CA GLN A 134 -1.36 18.18 -8.10
C GLN A 134 -0.64 17.40 -6.99
N VAL A 135 0.54 16.84 -7.28
CA VAL A 135 1.29 15.98 -6.34
C VAL A 135 1.53 16.67 -5.00
N GLU A 136 2.00 17.93 -5.03
CA GLU A 136 2.25 18.73 -3.84
C GLU A 136 0.96 19.01 -3.04
N THR A 137 -0.11 19.42 -3.71
CA THR A 137 -1.40 19.76 -3.08
C THR A 137 -2.03 18.56 -2.38
N LEU A 138 -2.02 17.39 -3.04
CA LEU A 138 -2.59 16.16 -2.50
C LEU A 138 -1.72 15.58 -1.36
N THR A 139 -0.39 15.58 -1.52
CA THR A 139 0.56 15.18 -0.47
C THR A 139 0.42 16.05 0.80
N ASN A 140 0.28 17.37 0.65
CA ASN A 140 0.07 18.26 1.80
C ASN A 140 -1.27 18.02 2.51
N LYS A 141 -2.37 17.84 1.78
CA LYS A 141 -3.68 17.53 2.36
C LYS A 141 -3.74 16.16 3.05
N ALA A 142 -3.09 15.15 2.47
CA ALA A 142 -2.98 13.83 3.08
C ALA A 142 -2.20 13.89 4.40
N HIS A 143 -1.11 14.67 4.44
CA HIS A 143 -0.37 14.95 5.68
C HIS A 143 -1.25 15.60 6.75
N GLU A 144 -1.98 16.67 6.41
CA GLU A 144 -2.87 17.37 7.34
C GLU A 144 -3.93 16.42 7.94
N PHE A 145 -4.54 15.58 7.10
CA PHE A 145 -5.49 14.56 7.55
C PHE A 145 -4.84 13.54 8.49
N SER A 146 -3.68 13.01 8.11
CA SER A 146 -2.96 11.97 8.86
C SER A 146 -2.48 12.45 10.24
N VAL A 147 -2.03 13.71 10.33
CA VAL A 147 -1.70 14.36 11.61
C VAL A 147 -2.96 14.55 12.46
N ALA A 148 -4.04 15.10 11.89
CA ALA A 148 -5.26 15.41 12.63
C ALA A 148 -5.98 14.16 13.19
N HIS A 149 -5.90 13.02 12.50
CA HIS A 149 -6.59 11.79 12.88
C HIS A 149 -5.68 10.74 13.55
N ASN A 150 -4.39 11.04 13.72
CA ASN A 150 -3.36 10.09 14.16
C ASN A 150 -3.40 8.79 13.32
N ASP A 151 -3.41 8.92 12.00
CA ASP A 151 -3.44 7.74 11.12
C ASP A 151 -2.14 6.92 11.28
N ILE A 152 -2.28 5.60 11.30
CA ILE A 152 -1.22 4.60 11.44
C ILE A 152 -1.21 3.58 10.28
N SER A 153 -2.06 3.76 9.28
CA SER A 153 -2.01 2.99 8.03
C SER A 153 -0.75 3.28 7.24
N LEU A 154 -0.40 2.42 6.29
CA LEU A 154 0.75 2.65 5.38
C LEU A 154 0.65 4.03 4.69
N ILE A 155 -0.55 4.41 4.22
CA ILE A 155 -0.78 5.73 3.61
C ILE A 155 -0.65 6.87 4.61
N GLY A 156 -1.13 6.68 5.85
CA GLY A 156 -0.93 7.64 6.94
C GLY A 156 0.56 7.84 7.25
N LEU A 157 1.30 6.76 7.43
CA LEU A 157 2.75 6.78 7.68
C LEU A 157 3.52 7.50 6.55
N ALA A 158 3.18 7.22 5.28
CA ALA A 158 3.73 7.93 4.12
C ALA A 158 3.35 9.42 4.10
N SER A 159 2.11 9.75 4.45
CA SER A 159 1.60 11.13 4.52
C SER A 159 2.35 11.97 5.56
N LEU A 160 2.68 11.39 6.71
CA LEU A 160 3.39 12.11 7.79
C LEU A 160 4.74 12.66 7.34
N ILE A 161 5.45 11.97 6.45
CA ILE A 161 6.76 12.40 5.95
C ILE A 161 6.68 13.29 4.70
N LYS A 162 5.46 13.57 4.19
CA LYS A 162 5.20 14.37 2.96
C LYS A 162 5.93 13.87 1.72
N ASP A 163 6.12 12.56 1.61
CA ASP A 163 6.90 11.95 0.54
C ASP A 163 5.99 11.35 -0.53
N ALA A 164 5.98 11.97 -1.72
CA ALA A 164 5.17 11.51 -2.85
C ALA A 164 5.57 10.13 -3.38
N VAL A 165 6.86 9.77 -3.34
CA VAL A 165 7.36 8.46 -3.81
C VAL A 165 6.90 7.37 -2.85
N VAL A 166 7.01 7.62 -1.54
CA VAL A 166 6.53 6.67 -0.53
C VAL A 166 5.00 6.59 -0.55
N LEU A 167 4.28 7.70 -0.76
CA LEU A 167 2.83 7.70 -0.95
C LEU A 167 2.40 6.88 -2.17
N ALA A 168 3.11 7.00 -3.30
CA ALA A 168 2.88 6.16 -4.47
C ALA A 168 3.17 4.69 -4.16
N ALA A 169 4.35 4.36 -3.61
CA ALA A 169 4.78 2.99 -3.35
C ALA A 169 3.92 2.23 -2.33
N LEU A 170 3.40 2.93 -1.31
CA LEU A 170 2.57 2.35 -0.25
C LEU A 170 1.07 2.39 -0.58
N ARG A 171 0.65 3.15 -1.60
CA ARG A 171 -0.68 3.01 -2.23
C ARG A 171 -0.68 1.96 -3.33
N GLU A 172 0.46 1.77 -3.98
CA GLU A 172 0.67 0.72 -4.97
C GLU A 172 0.82 -0.67 -4.35
N SER A 173 0.85 -0.88 -3.01
CA SER A 173 1.17 -2.09 -2.18
C SER A 173 0.87 -3.53 -2.70
N VAL A 174 1.11 -3.79 -3.98
CA VAL A 174 0.54 -4.80 -4.87
C VAL A 174 1.40 -4.86 -6.17
N VAL A 175 2.24 -5.91 -6.37
CA VAL A 175 3.08 -6.33 -7.56
C VAL A 175 4.58 -5.87 -7.51
N LEU A 176 5.53 -6.09 -8.44
CA LEU A 176 6.12 -7.35 -9.00
C LEU A 176 7.68 -7.21 -9.16
N TYR A 177 8.37 -8.16 -9.84
CA TYR A 177 9.83 -8.23 -10.15
C TYR A 177 10.04 -8.98 -11.50
N ALA A 178 11.20 -9.23 -12.16
CA ALA A 178 12.67 -9.13 -11.94
C ALA A 178 13.40 -9.19 -13.34
N ALA A 179 14.73 -9.36 -13.61
CA ALA A 179 15.95 -9.69 -12.83
C ALA A 179 17.29 -9.48 -13.62
N ILE A 180 18.44 -9.47 -12.90
CA ILE A 180 19.84 -9.87 -13.27
C ILE A 180 20.73 -8.99 -14.19
N ALA A 181 21.91 -8.63 -13.64
CA ALA A 181 23.23 -8.62 -14.31
C ALA A 181 24.35 -8.97 -13.29
N VAL A 182 25.54 -9.41 -13.73
CA VAL A 182 26.60 -9.98 -12.83
C VAL A 182 28.01 -9.45 -13.14
N GLY A 183 28.76 -9.05 -12.09
CA GLY A 183 30.20 -8.74 -12.10
C GLY A 183 30.56 -7.66 -11.08
N ALA A 184 31.72 -7.62 -10.43
CA ALA A 184 32.86 -8.55 -10.41
C ALA A 184 33.53 -8.51 -9.01
N ALA A 185 34.58 -9.32 -8.78
CA ALA A 185 35.15 -9.52 -7.44
C ALA A 185 35.81 -8.26 -6.83
N LEU A 186 35.32 -7.86 -5.65
CA LEU A 186 35.94 -6.95 -4.69
C LEU A 186 35.72 -7.51 -3.27
N GLU A 187 36.56 -7.13 -2.31
CA GLU A 187 36.33 -7.46 -0.90
C GLU A 187 35.01 -6.82 -0.43
N PRO A 188 34.17 -7.52 0.35
CA PRO A 188 32.92 -6.93 0.83
C PRO A 188 33.23 -5.73 1.75
N PRO A 189 32.72 -4.53 1.44
CA PRO A 189 32.91 -3.37 2.31
C PRO A 189 32.28 -3.63 3.68
N THR A 190 32.89 -3.10 4.73
CA THR A 190 32.32 -3.18 6.08
C THR A 190 31.24 -2.11 6.19
N TYR A 191 29.98 -2.52 6.23
CA TYR A 191 28.87 -1.58 6.38
C TYR A 191 28.74 -1.12 7.83
N GLU A 192 28.68 0.19 8.04
CA GLU A 192 28.32 0.80 9.31
C GLU A 192 26.86 1.26 9.23
N TYR A 193 25.96 0.52 9.87
CA TYR A 193 24.53 0.77 9.80
C TYR A 193 24.14 1.91 10.75
N VAL A 194 23.59 2.99 10.18
CA VAL A 194 23.16 4.20 10.89
C VAL A 194 21.64 4.28 10.89
N TRP A 195 21.03 4.54 12.05
CA TRP A 195 19.59 4.72 12.20
C TRP A 195 19.29 6.22 12.36
N SER A 196 18.62 6.79 11.36
CA SER A 196 18.29 8.23 11.28
C SER A 196 16.77 8.46 11.21
N VAL A 197 15.99 7.49 11.69
CA VAL A 197 14.52 7.57 11.75
C VAL A 197 14.10 8.50 12.88
N THR A 198 13.10 9.36 12.62
CA THR A 198 12.52 10.24 13.65
C THR A 198 11.68 9.45 14.66
N GLU A 199 11.85 9.72 15.96
CA GLU A 199 11.18 9.03 17.07
C GLU A 199 9.65 8.95 16.92
N ASP A 200 8.98 10.01 16.46
CA ASP A 200 7.53 10.01 16.19
C ASP A 200 7.12 9.00 15.12
N LEU A 201 7.96 8.82 14.08
CA LEU A 201 7.71 7.84 13.02
C LEU A 201 8.00 6.42 13.52
N GLU A 202 9.11 6.20 14.23
CA GLU A 202 9.44 4.89 14.83
C GLU A 202 8.30 4.40 15.74
N ASN A 203 7.79 5.28 16.62
CA ASN A 203 6.67 4.96 17.50
C ASN A 203 5.37 4.61 16.76
N LYS A 204 5.08 5.24 15.61
CA LYS A 204 3.89 4.95 14.80
C LYS A 204 4.06 3.71 13.91
N VAL A 205 5.24 3.51 13.34
CA VAL A 205 5.59 2.29 12.60
C VAL A 205 5.50 1.08 13.52
N ASN A 206 5.97 1.18 14.77
CA ASN A 206 5.81 0.10 15.75
C ASN A 206 4.34 -0.17 16.11
N GLN A 207 3.49 0.85 16.25
CA GLN A 207 2.04 0.65 16.41
C GLN A 207 1.39 -0.09 15.22
N PHE A 208 1.83 0.18 13.99
CA PHE A 208 1.39 -0.56 12.81
C PHE A 208 1.89 -2.01 12.82
N ILE A 209 3.18 -2.23 13.12
CA ILE A 209 3.81 -3.55 13.16
C ILE A 209 3.18 -4.45 14.24
N ASP A 210 2.95 -3.92 15.45
CA ASP A 210 2.29 -4.66 16.53
C ASP A 210 0.86 -5.06 16.16
N LEU A 211 0.09 -4.14 15.56
CA LEU A 211 -1.26 -4.39 15.07
C LEU A 211 -1.29 -5.43 13.95
N PHE A 212 -0.36 -5.34 12.99
CA PHE A 212 -0.22 -6.26 11.88
C PHE A 212 0.17 -7.67 12.35
N ASN A 213 1.23 -7.80 13.14
CA ASN A 213 1.67 -9.06 13.74
C ASN A 213 0.56 -9.72 14.57
N THR A 214 -0.21 -8.93 15.34
CA THR A 214 -1.34 -9.42 16.14
C THR A 214 -2.49 -9.95 15.26
N LEU A 215 -2.76 -9.31 14.11
CA LEU A 215 -3.84 -9.70 13.21
C LEU A 215 -3.50 -10.90 12.31
N THR A 216 -2.25 -10.98 11.83
CA THR A 216 -1.82 -11.99 10.84
C THR A 216 -1.02 -13.14 11.43
N SER A 217 -0.60 -13.03 12.70
CA SER A 217 0.41 -13.88 13.33
C SER A 217 1.81 -13.84 12.67
N SER A 218 2.12 -12.74 11.96
CA SER A 218 3.46 -12.48 11.42
C SER A 218 4.47 -12.08 12.50
N ASN A 219 5.74 -11.98 12.09
CA ASN A 219 6.88 -11.69 12.96
C ASN A 219 7.78 -10.57 12.39
N ILE A 220 7.18 -9.54 11.78
CA ILE A 220 7.91 -8.32 11.41
C ILE A 220 8.53 -7.74 12.67
N ARG A 221 9.84 -7.50 12.67
CA ARG A 221 10.54 -6.96 13.85
C ARG A 221 10.11 -5.52 14.11
N ASN A 222 10.21 -5.07 15.36
CA ASN A 222 10.02 -3.65 15.68
C ASN A 222 11.09 -2.79 14.97
N ALA A 223 10.68 -1.64 14.46
CA ALA A 223 11.55 -0.57 14.02
C ALA A 223 12.38 -0.07 15.21
N SER A 224 13.70 -0.17 15.11
CA SER A 224 14.68 0.39 16.04
C SER A 224 16.09 0.29 15.44
N ALA A 225 17.04 1.02 16.03
CA ALA A 225 18.45 0.96 15.62
C ALA A 225 19.09 -0.45 15.69
N GLU A 226 18.60 -1.34 16.58
CA GLU A 226 19.04 -2.75 16.66
C GLU A 226 18.72 -3.53 15.38
N HIS A 227 17.66 -3.13 14.66
CA HIS A 227 17.15 -3.78 13.46
C HIS A 227 17.50 -3.05 12.16
N THR A 228 18.36 -2.03 12.20
CA THR A 228 18.77 -1.22 11.02
C THR A 228 19.11 -2.07 9.80
N ALA A 229 19.94 -3.12 9.95
CA ALA A 229 20.32 -4.00 8.84
C ALA A 229 19.12 -4.79 8.26
N TYR A 230 18.20 -5.27 9.11
CA TYR A 230 17.00 -6.00 8.69
C TYR A 230 16.04 -5.13 7.87
N PHE A 231 15.87 -3.86 8.26
CA PHE A 231 15.10 -2.91 7.45
C PHE A 231 15.85 -2.46 6.20
N TYR A 232 17.17 -2.27 6.25
CA TYR A 232 17.94 -1.93 5.05
C TYR A 232 17.90 -3.04 3.98
N ASP A 233 18.07 -4.30 4.38
CA ASP A 233 17.96 -5.44 3.47
C ASP A 233 16.54 -5.52 2.87
N ALA A 234 15.49 -5.36 3.69
CA ALA A 234 14.11 -5.31 3.22
C ALA A 234 13.79 -4.12 2.29
N TYR A 235 14.41 -2.96 2.51
CA TYR A 235 14.33 -1.82 1.59
C TYR A 235 15.00 -2.14 0.26
N LYS A 236 16.17 -2.78 0.28
CA LYS A 236 16.93 -3.15 -0.93
C LYS A 236 16.24 -4.17 -1.82
N GLU A 237 15.44 -5.07 -1.25
CA GLU A 237 14.64 -6.03 -2.02
C GLU A 237 13.29 -5.43 -2.49
N ASN A 238 12.93 -4.20 -2.07
CA ASN A 238 11.71 -3.53 -2.52
C ASN A 238 11.94 -2.80 -3.86
N ASP A 239 11.76 -3.49 -4.98
CA ASP A 239 11.83 -2.89 -6.30
C ASP A 239 10.62 -1.97 -6.54
N ILE A 240 10.85 -0.66 -6.55
CA ILE A 240 9.80 0.37 -6.62
C ILE A 240 9.81 1.23 -7.89
N LEU A 241 10.72 0.99 -8.83
CA LEU A 241 10.80 1.78 -10.07
C LEU A 241 9.68 1.38 -11.04
N GLY A 242 9.12 2.35 -11.77
CA GLY A 242 8.03 2.12 -12.73
C GLY A 242 6.66 1.84 -12.09
N ARG A 243 6.61 1.53 -10.79
CA ARG A 243 5.38 1.31 -10.02
C ARG A 243 4.37 2.42 -10.29
N TYR A 244 3.21 2.01 -10.79
CA TYR A 244 2.13 2.89 -11.19
C TYR A 244 0.95 2.71 -10.24
N VAL A 245 0.27 3.81 -9.92
CA VAL A 245 -0.96 3.79 -9.13
C VAL A 245 -2.01 4.73 -9.73
N TYR A 246 -3.20 4.17 -9.94
CA TYR A 246 -4.40 4.91 -10.27
C TYR A 246 -4.88 5.71 -9.03
N ILE A 247 -4.95 7.04 -9.17
CA ILE A 247 -5.17 7.96 -8.05
C ILE A 247 -6.66 8.30 -7.88
N GLY A 248 -7.36 8.62 -8.96
CA GLY A 248 -8.77 9.06 -8.96
C GLY A 248 -9.23 9.45 -10.36
N PHE A 249 -10.47 9.91 -10.53
CA PHE A 249 -11.05 10.22 -11.85
C PHE A 249 -11.89 11.50 -11.85
N ASP A 250 -12.11 12.05 -13.04
CA ASP A 250 -12.94 13.22 -13.33
C ASP A 250 -14.07 12.79 -14.29
N ASP A 251 -15.26 12.59 -13.73
CA ASP A 251 -16.48 12.22 -14.47
C ASP A 251 -17.27 13.42 -15.00
N SER A 252 -16.75 14.64 -14.84
CA SER A 252 -17.34 15.86 -15.44
C SER A 252 -16.98 16.02 -16.94
N LYS A 253 -16.12 15.15 -17.47
CA LYS A 253 -15.62 15.13 -18.84
C LYS A 253 -16.19 13.95 -19.63
N GLU A 254 -16.30 14.12 -20.95
CA GLU A 254 -16.60 13.04 -21.89
C GLU A 254 -15.53 13.02 -23.01
N PRO A 255 -14.72 11.94 -23.14
CA PRO A 255 -14.62 10.79 -22.24
C PRO A 255 -14.19 11.18 -20.81
N MET A 256 -14.46 10.29 -19.86
CA MET A 256 -13.94 10.37 -18.48
C MET A 256 -12.42 10.34 -18.50
N GLU A 257 -11.78 11.16 -17.67
CA GLU A 257 -10.32 11.13 -17.49
C GLU A 257 -9.96 10.55 -16.12
N TYR A 258 -8.94 9.71 -16.10
CA TYR A 258 -8.33 9.12 -14.92
C TYR A 258 -7.01 9.86 -14.61
N TYR A 259 -6.66 9.95 -13.34
CA TYR A 259 -5.44 10.59 -12.84
C TYR A 259 -4.50 9.52 -12.27
N HIS A 260 -3.22 9.62 -12.61
CA HIS A 260 -2.23 8.57 -12.43
C HIS A 260 -0.93 9.12 -11.86
N TRP A 261 -0.33 8.40 -10.92
CA TRP A 261 1.02 8.63 -10.43
C TRP A 261 1.89 7.43 -10.76
N ALA A 262 3.12 7.64 -11.21
CA ALA A 262 4.09 6.57 -11.46
C ALA A 262 5.49 6.94 -10.95
N ILE A 263 6.19 6.00 -10.32
CA ILE A 263 7.50 6.23 -9.73
C ILE A 263 8.58 6.17 -10.82
N ASN A 264 9.39 7.22 -10.94
CA ASN A 264 10.41 7.34 -11.99
C ASN A 264 11.70 8.01 -11.49
N TYR A 265 12.84 7.65 -12.11
CA TYR A 265 14.04 8.47 -12.09
C TYR A 265 13.95 9.55 -13.19
N PRO A 266 14.03 10.84 -12.86
CA PRO A 266 14.27 11.86 -13.87
C PRO A 266 15.60 11.61 -14.58
N GLU A 267 15.72 11.95 -15.88
CA GLU A 267 16.95 11.81 -16.68
C GLU A 267 18.21 12.50 -16.08
N GLN A 268 18.04 13.33 -15.04
CA GLN A 268 19.05 14.21 -14.47
C GLN A 268 19.04 14.26 -12.93
N ALA A 269 18.49 13.26 -12.24
CA ALA A 269 18.47 13.21 -10.76
C ALA A 269 18.85 11.83 -10.18
N ASP A 270 19.65 11.85 -9.11
CA ASP A 270 20.11 10.66 -8.37
C ASP A 270 19.04 10.09 -7.39
N ASP A 271 17.79 10.56 -7.47
CA ASP A 271 16.70 10.20 -6.55
C ASP A 271 15.38 9.99 -7.29
N LEU A 272 14.49 9.19 -6.70
CA LEU A 272 13.19 8.86 -7.24
C LEU A 272 12.20 10.04 -7.14
N THR A 273 11.28 10.09 -8.09
CA THR A 273 10.21 11.08 -8.20
C THR A 273 8.91 10.43 -8.62
N VAL A 274 7.83 11.22 -8.71
CA VAL A 274 6.53 10.80 -9.24
C VAL A 274 6.23 11.59 -10.52
N ASP A 275 6.10 10.91 -11.66
CA ASP A 275 5.39 11.46 -12.83
C ASP A 275 3.89 11.42 -12.53
N ALA A 276 3.16 12.48 -12.88
CA ALA A 276 1.75 12.62 -12.59
C ALA A 276 0.99 13.14 -13.81
N PHE A 277 0.10 12.30 -14.35
CA PHE A 277 -0.55 12.54 -15.64
C PHE A 277 -2.03 12.15 -15.62
N TRP A 278 -2.75 12.62 -16.63
CA TRP A 278 -4.14 12.28 -16.91
C TRP A 278 -4.21 11.47 -18.21
N ASP A 279 -5.08 10.46 -18.25
CA ASP A 279 -5.37 9.67 -19.46
C ASP A 279 -6.87 9.28 -19.49
N THR A 280 -7.36 8.81 -20.63
CA THR A 280 -8.69 8.22 -20.81
C THR A 280 -8.73 6.71 -20.57
N GLU A 281 -7.58 6.07 -20.36
CA GLU A 281 -7.43 4.65 -20.04
C GLU A 281 -6.82 4.46 -18.65
N ILE A 282 -7.25 3.45 -17.89
CA ILE A 282 -6.53 3.02 -16.68
C ILE A 282 -5.36 2.13 -17.13
N TRP A 283 -4.15 2.68 -17.06
CA TRP A 283 -2.91 1.96 -17.39
C TRP A 283 -2.56 0.91 -16.30
N THR A 284 -1.53 0.12 -16.60
CA THR A 284 -0.83 -0.79 -15.68
C THR A 284 0.65 -0.39 -15.53
N THR A 285 1.35 -0.97 -14.55
CA THR A 285 2.82 -0.81 -14.39
C THR A 285 3.60 -1.24 -15.64
N GLU A 286 3.17 -2.31 -16.32
CA GLU A 286 3.77 -2.77 -17.58
C GLU A 286 3.56 -1.74 -18.71
N GLU A 287 2.35 -1.21 -18.85
CA GLU A 287 2.07 -0.18 -19.87
C GLU A 287 2.74 1.16 -19.58
N TYR A 288 2.93 1.54 -18.31
CA TYR A 288 3.73 2.71 -17.99
C TYR A 288 5.18 2.51 -18.41
N TYR A 289 5.75 1.33 -18.15
CA TYR A 289 7.10 0.98 -18.60
C TYR A 289 7.22 1.08 -20.14
N ASP A 290 6.35 0.38 -20.88
CA ASP A 290 6.38 0.35 -22.36
C ASP A 290 6.06 1.70 -23.04
N LYS A 291 5.34 2.62 -22.38
CA LYS A 291 4.91 3.92 -22.94
C LYS A 291 5.76 5.12 -22.47
N LYS A 292 6.53 5.02 -21.37
CA LYS A 292 7.18 6.18 -20.70
C LYS A 292 8.63 5.97 -20.21
N LEU A 293 9.17 4.75 -20.23
CA LEU A 293 10.54 4.42 -19.77
C LEU A 293 11.46 3.91 -20.88
#